data_AF-A0A1F8M8Q2-F1
#
_entry.id   AF-A0A1F8M8Q2-F1
#
_cell.length_a   1.000
_cell.length_b   1.000
_cell.length_c   1.000
_cell.angle_alpha   90.00
_cell.angle_beta   90.00
_cell.angle_gamma   90.00
#
_symmetry.space_group_name_H-M   'P 1'
#
loop_
_entity.id
_entity.type
_entity.pdbx_description
1 polymer ?
#
loop_
_entity_poly.entity_id
_entity_poly.type
_entity_poly.pdbx_seq_one_letter_code
_entity_poly.pdbx_strand_id
1 'polypeptide(L)'
;MTKWFMVIMAFAMAVAFFTTPRSASACSCAEPYSPSTAFEKATAVFSGMVISLEGPTSHVVSSADPVTAVFLVDTGLERAKAG
;
A
#
# COMPACT_ATOMS: atom_id res chain seq x y z
N MET A 1 37.89 4.96 -35.08
CA MET A 1 37.01 5.68 -34.13
C MET A 1 35.62 5.03 -33.99
N THR A 2 35.06 4.43 -35.05
CA THR A 2 33.72 3.81 -35.06
C THR A 2 33.54 2.59 -34.14
N LYS A 3 34.58 1.78 -33.94
CA LYS A 3 34.54 0.60 -33.04
C LYS A 3 34.32 0.95 -31.56
N TRP A 4 34.95 2.02 -31.09
CA TRP A 4 34.75 2.50 -29.71
C TRP A 4 33.36 3.08 -29.50
N PHE A 5 32.83 3.74 -30.53
CA PHE A 5 31.47 4.27 -30.51
C PHE A 5 30.43 3.15 -30.38
N MET A 6 30.60 2.03 -31.11
CA MET A 6 29.73 0.86 -30.95
C MET A 6 29.77 0.26 -29.55
N VAL A 7 30.96 0.17 -28.94
CA VAL A 7 31.10 -0.37 -27.57
C VAL A 7 30.40 0.53 -26.55
N ILE A 8 30.53 1.85 -26.68
CA ILE A 8 29.86 2.81 -25.78
C ILE A 8 28.34 2.75 -25.94
N MET A 9 27.84 2.65 -27.18
CA MET A 9 26.41 2.50 -27.46
C MET A 9 25.84 1.20 -26.88
N ALA A 10 26.56 0.08 -27.06
CA ALA A 10 26.17 -1.21 -26.52
C ALA A 10 26.13 -1.19 -24.98
N PHE A 11 27.13 -0.55 -24.35
CA PHE A 11 27.17 -0.40 -22.90
C PHE A 11 26.02 0.46 -22.38
N ALA A 12 25.71 1.58 -23.04
CA ALA A 12 24.60 2.46 -22.66
C ALA A 12 23.24 1.74 -22.74
N MET A 13 23.00 0.94 -23.79
CA MET A 13 21.78 0.11 -23.90
C MET A 13 21.69 -0.93 -22.79
N ALA A 14 22.81 -1.59 -22.44
CA ALA A 14 22.82 -2.57 -21.37
C ALA A 14 22.43 -1.92 -20.03
N VAL A 15 23.05 -0.79 -19.68
CA VAL A 15 22.73 -0.08 -18.44
C VAL A 15 21.26 0.32 -18.40
N ALA A 16 20.73 0.91 -19.49
CA ALA A 16 19.33 1.31 -19.57
C ALA A 16 18.35 0.13 -19.36
N PHE A 17 18.70 -1.06 -19.85
CA PHE A 17 17.88 -2.27 -19.68
C PHE A 17 17.93 -2.80 -18.23
N PHE A 18 19.08 -2.73 -17.56
CA PHE A 18 19.22 -3.19 -16.17
C PHE A 18 18.69 -2.19 -15.13
N THR A 19 18.56 -0.91 -15.47
CA THR A 19 18.10 0.13 -14.55
C THR A 19 16.60 0.40 -14.62
N THR A 20 15.81 -0.42 -15.31
CA THR A 20 14.35 -0.26 -15.32
C THR A 20 13.81 -0.41 -13.89
N PRO A 21 13.21 0.64 -13.30
CA PRO A 21 12.75 0.59 -11.93
C PRO A 21 11.64 -0.46 -11.82
N ARG A 22 11.85 -1.47 -10.97
CA ARG A 22 10.78 -2.42 -10.62
C ARG A 22 9.83 -1.69 -9.67
N SER A 23 8.55 -1.73 -9.98
CA SER A 23 7.50 -1.14 -9.15
C SER A 23 7.60 -1.67 -7.73
N ALA A 24 7.86 -0.77 -6.77
CA ALA A 24 7.80 -1.10 -5.36
C ALA A 24 6.33 -1.16 -4.95
N SER A 25 5.79 -2.36 -4.76
CA SER A 25 4.44 -2.53 -4.19
C SER A 25 4.51 -2.35 -2.67
N ALA A 26 3.88 -1.29 -2.17
CA ALA A 26 3.78 -1.02 -0.74
C ALA A 26 2.74 -1.89 -0.02
N CYS A 27 1.84 -2.56 -0.75
CA CYS A 27 0.91 -3.55 -0.21
C CYS A 27 1.36 -4.95 -0.58
N SER A 28 1.65 -5.77 0.42
CA SER A 28 1.85 -7.20 0.22
C SER A 28 0.50 -7.82 -0.08
N CYS A 29 0.31 -8.33 -1.30
CA CYS A 29 -0.83 -9.19 -1.66
C CYS A 29 -0.70 -10.58 -1.02
N ALA A 30 -0.23 -10.64 0.23
CA ALA A 30 -0.22 -11.86 1.01
C ALA A 30 -1.67 -12.30 1.24
N GLU A 31 -1.87 -13.62 1.19
CA GLU A 31 -3.17 -14.22 1.45
C GLU A 31 -3.72 -13.70 2.80
N PRO A 32 -4.94 -13.18 2.85
CA PRO A 32 -5.53 -12.70 4.10
C PRO A 32 -5.68 -13.83 5.11
N TYR A 33 -5.62 -13.48 6.40
CA TYR A 33 -5.92 -14.44 7.47
C TYR A 33 -7.36 -14.96 7.37
N SER A 34 -7.60 -16.17 7.86
CA SER A 34 -8.96 -16.69 8.06
C SER A 34 -9.77 -15.76 8.99
N PRO A 35 -11.11 -15.72 8.86
CA PRO A 35 -11.93 -14.80 9.64
C PRO A 35 -11.77 -14.97 11.15
N SER A 36 -11.61 -16.20 11.63
CA SER A 36 -11.37 -16.48 13.07
C SER A 36 -10.03 -15.90 13.55
N THR A 37 -8.95 -16.12 12.79
CA THR A 37 -7.64 -15.58 13.12
C THR A 37 -7.59 -14.06 13.01
N ALA A 38 -8.28 -13.48 12.04
CA ALA A 38 -8.41 -12.03 11.90
C ALA A 38 -9.14 -11.42 13.10
N PHE A 39 -10.25 -12.02 13.54
CA PHE A 39 -11.00 -11.58 14.72
C PHE A 39 -10.18 -11.65 16.01
N GLU A 40 -9.36 -12.69 16.19
CA GLU A 40 -8.49 -12.82 17.37
C GLU A 40 -7.32 -11.83 17.38
N LYS A 41 -6.77 -11.50 16.21
CA LYS A 41 -5.64 -10.57 16.07
C LYS A 41 -6.04 -9.09 16.03
N ALA A 42 -7.31 -8.79 15.75
CA ALA A 42 -7.79 -7.43 15.65
C ALA A 42 -7.79 -6.72 17.01
N THR A 43 -7.35 -5.46 17.03
CA THR A 43 -7.43 -4.59 18.22
C THR A 43 -8.87 -4.16 18.50
N ALA A 44 -9.66 -3.96 17.45
CA ALA A 44 -11.07 -3.62 17.50
C ALA A 44 -11.86 -4.24 16.34
N VAL A 45 -13.09 -4.66 16.60
CA VAL A 45 -14.05 -5.15 15.58
C VAL A 45 -15.39 -4.47 15.82
N PHE A 46 -15.95 -3.88 14.76
CA PHE A 46 -17.23 -3.19 14.76
C PHE A 46 -17.93 -3.35 13.40
N SER A 47 -19.25 -3.25 13.41
CA SER A 47 -20.07 -3.20 12.19
C SER A 47 -20.79 -1.85 12.14
N GLY A 48 -20.80 -1.22 10.97
CA GLY A 48 -21.42 0.08 10.79
C GLY A 48 -21.34 0.60 9.36
N MET A 49 -21.95 1.76 9.15
CA MET A 49 -21.98 2.48 7.89
C MET A 49 -20.91 3.57 7.86
N VAL A 50 -20.20 3.71 6.73
CA VAL A 50 -19.27 4.83 6.55
C VAL A 50 -20.07 6.11 6.23
N ILE A 51 -19.86 7.17 6.99
CA ILE A 51 -20.55 8.46 6.82
C ILE A 51 -19.64 9.58 6.35
N SER A 52 -18.32 9.44 6.49
CA SER A 52 -17.35 10.41 5.95
C SER A 52 -16.01 9.74 5.65
N LEU A 53 -15.35 10.18 4.57
CA LEU A 53 -13.94 9.92 4.29
C LEU A 53 -13.24 11.26 4.06
N GLU A 54 -12.19 11.50 4.82
CA GLU A 54 -11.27 12.62 4.64
C GLU A 54 -9.89 12.06 4.30
N GLY A 55 -9.35 12.49 3.17
CA GLY A 55 -8.04 12.06 2.69
C GLY A 55 -7.14 13.25 2.33
N PRO A 56 -5.88 12.99 1.95
CA PRO A 56 -4.97 14.03 1.51
C PRO A 56 -5.54 14.78 0.30
N THR A 57 -5.55 16.11 0.36
CA THR A 57 -6.05 16.98 -0.70
C THR A 57 -4.97 17.36 -1.73
N SER A 58 -3.75 16.83 -1.57
CA SER A 58 -2.59 17.13 -2.42
C SER A 58 -2.56 16.29 -3.69
N HIS A 59 -1.95 16.83 -4.75
CA HIS A 59 -1.72 16.12 -6.02
C HIS A 59 -0.68 15.00 -5.92
N VAL A 60 0.11 14.99 -4.84
CA VAL A 60 1.05 13.93 -4.51
C VAL A 60 0.45 13.16 -3.34
N VAL A 61 0.12 11.89 -3.58
CA VAL A 61 -0.45 10.97 -2.59
C VAL A 61 0.48 9.75 -2.48
N SER A 62 0.88 9.46 -1.26
CA SER A 62 1.68 8.33 -0.82
C SER A 62 0.79 7.29 -0.14
N SER A 63 1.19 6.02 -0.23
CA SER A 63 0.53 4.92 0.51
C SER A 63 0.60 5.06 2.03
N ALA A 64 1.44 5.96 2.52
CA ALA A 64 1.57 6.28 3.94
C ALA A 64 0.71 7.49 4.38
N ASP A 65 0.00 8.14 3.45
CA ASP A 65 -0.82 9.29 3.80
C ASP A 65 -2.07 8.85 4.57
N PRO A 66 -2.38 9.50 5.70
CA PRO A 66 -3.48 9.10 6.54
C PRO A 66 -4.83 9.40 5.86
N VAL A 67 -5.73 8.43 5.90
CA VAL A 67 -7.13 8.58 5.51
C VAL A 67 -7.98 8.39 6.76
N THR A 68 -8.80 9.38 7.07
CA THR A 68 -9.72 9.34 8.20
C THR A 68 -11.09 8.90 7.70
N ALA A 69 -11.60 7.79 8.24
CA ALA A 69 -12.94 7.31 7.95
C ALA A 69 -13.80 7.42 9.22
N VAL A 70 -14.98 8.05 9.09
CA VAL A 70 -15.96 8.19 10.16
C VAL A 70 -17.07 7.19 9.92
N PHE A 71 -17.38 6.38 10.95
CA PHE A 71 -18.38 5.33 10.89
C PHE A 71 -19.54 5.63 11.83
N LEU A 72 -20.76 5.42 11.35
CA LEU A 72 -21.97 5.28 12.16
C LEU A 72 -22.10 3.80 12.54
N VAL A 73 -21.98 3.48 13.82
CA VAL A 73 -21.94 2.08 14.31
C VAL A 73 -23.34 1.68 14.79
N ASP A 74 -23.90 0.60 14.25
CA ASP A 74 -25.28 0.17 14.52
C ASP A 74 -25.42 -0.47 15.92
N THR A 75 -24.53 -1.40 16.29
CA THR A 75 -24.48 -2.03 17.61
C THR A 75 -23.09 -2.61 17.87
N GLY A 76 -22.47 -2.25 19.01
CA GLY A 76 -21.43 -3.06 19.69
C GLY A 76 -20.03 -3.07 19.07
N LEU A 77 -19.10 -2.37 19.71
CA LEU A 77 -17.69 -2.73 19.68
C LEU A 77 -17.57 -4.16 20.24
N GLU A 78 -17.41 -5.16 19.38
CA GLU A 78 -17.43 -6.57 19.79
C GLU A 78 -16.22 -6.93 20.67
N ARG A 79 -15.10 -6.22 20.49
CA ARG A 79 -13.94 -6.23 21.38
C ARG A 79 -13.12 -4.96 21.20
N ALA A 80 -12.56 -4.45 22.30
CA ALA A 80 -11.41 -3.55 22.29
C ALA A 80 -10.35 -4.08 23.27
N LYS A 81 -9.13 -4.25 22.79
CA LYS A 81 -8.00 -4.62 23.64
C LYS A 81 -7.22 -3.34 23.96
N ALA A 82 -7.23 -2.93 25.23
CA ALA A 82 -6.36 -1.85 25.70
C ALA A 82 -4.91 -2.31 25.59
N GLY A 83 -4.10 -1.57 24.83
CA GLY A 83 -2.65 -1.77 24.69
C GLY A 83 -1.90 -1.17 25.87
#